data_AF-A0A286UXQ2-F1
#
_entry.id   AF-A0A286UXQ2-F1
#
_cell.length_a   1.000
_cell.length_b   1.000
_cell.length_c   1.000
_cell.angle_alpha   90.00
_cell.angle_beta   90.00
_cell.angle_gamma   90.00
#
_symmetry.space_group_name_H-M   'P 1'
#
loop_
_entity.id
_entity.type
_entity.pdbx_description
1 polymer ?
#
loop_
_entity_poly.entity_id
_entity_poly.type
_entity_poly.pdbx_seq_one_letter_code
_entity_poly.pdbx_strand_id
1 'polypeptide(L)'
;MEVVVEVVADKAVERLLKELEHGGCVDEYMQDQLIIFSALAKGKSIIMTGPISLHTRTAIWVAEKLTGAKFEVEENVDDTLKSMVSCEGIGLEGRL
;
A
#
# COMPACT_ATOMS: atom_id res chain seq x y z
N MET A 1 -20.92 -21.41 -13.65
CA MET A 1 -21.30 -19.99 -13.70
C MET A 1 -20.71 -19.45 -14.98
N GLU A 2 -21.54 -19.12 -15.96
CA GLU A 2 -21.07 -18.61 -17.26
C GLU A 2 -20.69 -17.14 -17.06
N VAL A 3 -19.43 -16.81 -17.35
CA VAL A 3 -18.90 -15.47 -17.15
C VAL A 3 -18.98 -14.76 -18.48
N VAL A 4 -19.84 -13.74 -18.57
CA VAL A 4 -19.97 -12.91 -19.78
C VAL A 4 -18.75 -12.01 -19.87
N VAL A 5 -18.06 -12.05 -21.02
CA VAL A 5 -16.79 -11.34 -21.25
C VAL A 5 -16.94 -9.83 -21.03
N GLU A 6 -18.05 -9.25 -21.48
CA GLU A 6 -18.37 -7.83 -21.31
C GLU A 6 -18.44 -7.43 -19.84
N VAL A 7 -19.12 -8.22 -19.00
CA VAL A 7 -19.26 -7.97 -17.56
C VAL A 7 -17.90 -8.03 -16.85
N VAL A 8 -16.97 -8.87 -17.31
CA VAL A 8 -15.61 -8.92 -16.77
C VAL A 8 -14.82 -7.69 -17.19
N ALA A 9 -14.92 -7.30 -18.45
CA ALA A 9 -14.27 -6.10 -18.97
C ALA A 9 -14.72 -4.85 -18.21
N ASP A 10 -16.03 -4.66 -18.01
CA ASP A 10 -16.58 -3.53 -17.26
C ASP A 10 -16.02 -3.48 -15.84
N LYS A 11 -16.01 -4.60 -15.12
CA LYS A 11 -15.45 -4.68 -13.77
C LYS A 11 -13.95 -4.37 -13.72
N ALA A 12 -13.19 -4.82 -14.72
CA ALA A 12 -11.77 -4.55 -14.80
C ALA A 12 -11.50 -3.06 -15.04
N VAL A 13 -12.27 -2.43 -15.94
CA VAL A 13 -12.19 -1.00 -16.23
C VAL A 13 -12.59 -0.17 -15.02
N GLU A 14 -13.69 -0.51 -14.35
CA GLU A 14 -14.14 0.18 -13.14
C GLU A 14 -13.09 0.15 -12.02
N ARG A 15 -12.43 -1.00 -11.82
CA ARG A 15 -11.33 -1.11 -10.84
C ARG A 15 -10.14 -0.25 -11.22
N LEU A 16 -9.71 -0.31 -12.48
CA LEU A 16 -8.59 0.48 -12.96
C LEU A 16 -8.87 1.98 -12.84
N LEU A 17 -10.07 2.45 -13.19
CA LEU A 17 -10.45 3.85 -13.07
C LEU A 17 -10.41 4.33 -11.62
N LYS A 18 -10.91 3.53 -10.67
CA LYS A 18 -10.81 3.86 -9.24
C LYS A 18 -9.35 4.02 -8.77
N GLU A 19 -8.47 3.14 -9.22
CA GLU A 19 -7.04 3.22 -8.89
C GLU A 19 -6.38 4.48 -9.47
N LEU A 20 -6.79 4.88 -10.66
CA LEU A 20 -6.28 6.10 -11.30
C LEU A 20 -6.86 7.37 -10.66
N GLU A 21 -8.11 7.36 -10.22
CA GLU A 21 -8.81 8.51 -9.63
C GLU A 21 -8.22 8.94 -8.29
N HIS A 22 -7.79 8.00 -7.43
CA HIS A 22 -7.21 8.37 -6.13
C HIS A 22 -5.79 8.94 -6.27
N GLY A 23 -5.08 8.66 -7.38
CA GLY A 23 -3.80 9.31 -7.70
C GLY A 23 -2.61 8.87 -6.83
N GLY A 24 -2.71 7.72 -6.16
CA GLY A 24 -1.61 7.06 -5.47
C GLY A 24 -0.53 6.53 -6.43
N CYS A 25 0.66 6.25 -5.90
CA CYS A 25 1.77 5.68 -6.66
C CYS A 25 1.59 4.20 -6.98
N VAL A 26 0.73 3.50 -6.24
CA VAL A 26 0.51 2.05 -6.32
C VAL A 26 -0.96 1.71 -6.08
N ASP A 27 -1.37 0.54 -6.57
CA ASP A 27 -2.70 -0.01 -6.34
C ASP A 27 -2.89 -0.60 -4.93
N GLU A 28 -4.14 -0.90 -4.58
CA GLU A 28 -4.54 -1.47 -3.29
C GLU A 28 -3.79 -2.77 -2.91
N TYR A 29 -3.43 -3.62 -3.87
CA TYR A 29 -2.75 -4.90 -3.60
C TYR A 29 -1.25 -4.71 -3.45
N MET A 30 -0.65 -3.87 -4.30
CA MET A 30 0.77 -3.56 -4.24
C MET A 30 1.14 -2.79 -2.97
N GLN A 31 0.23 -1.94 -2.49
CA GLN A 31 0.36 -1.21 -1.24
C GLN A 31 0.70 -2.14 -0.06
N ASP A 32 0.02 -3.27 0.07
CA ASP A 32 0.25 -4.24 1.16
C ASP A 32 1.66 -4.87 1.09
N GLN A 33 2.12 -5.18 -0.12
CA GLN A 33 3.41 -5.83 -0.34
C GLN A 33 4.57 -4.90 0.01
N LEU A 34 4.45 -3.61 -0.30
CA LEU A 34 5.50 -2.62 -0.05
C LEU A 34 5.75 -2.35 1.43
N ILE A 35 4.80 -2.65 2.32
CA ILE A 35 4.99 -2.53 3.77
C ILE A 35 6.19 -3.37 4.23
N ILE A 36 6.30 -4.61 3.76
CA ILE A 36 7.37 -5.53 4.16
C ILE A 36 8.72 -4.97 3.70
N PHE A 37 8.82 -4.54 2.44
CA PHE A 37 10.06 -3.99 1.90
C PHE A 37 10.44 -2.67 2.58
N SER A 38 9.46 -1.82 2.89
CA SER A 38 9.70 -0.56 3.62
C SER A 38 10.26 -0.83 5.01
N ALA A 39 9.71 -1.82 5.73
CA ALA A 39 10.19 -2.20 7.05
C ALA A 39 11.64 -2.75 7.04
N LEU A 40 12.04 -3.44 5.97
CA LEU A 40 13.37 -4.02 5.82
C LEU A 40 14.40 -3.04 5.24
N ALA A 41 13.94 -2.03 4.49
CA ALA A 41 14.79 -1.04 3.85
C ALA A 41 15.63 -0.27 4.88
N LYS A 42 16.75 0.30 4.41
CA LYS A 42 17.61 1.18 5.21
C LYS A 42 17.09 2.62 5.14
N GLY A 43 16.81 3.20 6.29
CA GLY A 43 16.36 4.58 6.41
C GLY A 43 14.85 4.75 6.17
N LYS A 44 14.47 5.98 5.81
CA LYS A 44 13.07 6.36 5.62
C LYS A 44 12.55 6.02 4.21
N SER A 45 11.51 5.21 4.15
CA SER A 45 10.70 4.95 2.96
C SER A 45 9.41 5.77 3.01
N ILE A 46 8.97 6.35 1.89
CA ILE A 46 7.74 7.14 1.80
C ILE A 46 6.99 6.72 0.54
N ILE A 47 5.71 6.39 0.69
CA ILE A 47 4.85 5.96 -0.42
C ILE A 47 3.55 6.75 -0.33
N MET A 48 3.18 7.41 -1.43
CA MET A 48 1.83 7.94 -1.63
C MET A 48 0.95 6.82 -2.18
N THR A 49 -0.19 6.56 -1.56
CA THR A 49 -1.12 5.50 -1.93
C THR A 49 -2.53 6.05 -2.05
N GLY A 50 -3.48 5.22 -2.48
CA GLY A 50 -4.90 5.48 -2.26
C GLY A 50 -5.31 5.25 -0.79
N PRO A 51 -6.61 5.10 -0.52
CA PRO A 51 -7.14 4.85 0.81
C PRO A 51 -6.52 3.62 1.49
N ILE A 52 -6.26 3.72 2.79
CA ILE A 52 -5.62 2.65 3.54
C ILE A 52 -6.61 1.53 3.88
N SER A 53 -6.38 0.35 3.28
CA SER A 53 -7.19 -0.85 3.53
C SER A 53 -6.91 -1.46 4.91
N LEU A 54 -7.82 -2.31 5.40
CA LEU A 54 -7.59 -3.09 6.63
C LEU A 54 -6.40 -4.05 6.48
N HIS A 55 -6.15 -4.56 5.27
CA HIS A 55 -5.00 -5.42 4.98
C HIS A 55 -3.70 -4.65 5.16
N THR A 56 -3.62 -3.41 4.65
CA THR A 56 -2.43 -2.57 4.81
C THR A 56 -2.17 -2.26 6.29
N ARG A 57 -3.22 -1.89 7.05
CA ARG A 57 -3.08 -1.66 8.50
C ARG A 57 -2.58 -2.89 9.24
N THR A 58 -3.08 -4.06 8.86
CA THR A 58 -2.65 -5.34 9.45
C THR A 58 -1.20 -5.66 9.08
N ALA A 59 -0.81 -5.45 7.82
CA ALA A 59 0.56 -5.62 7.36
C ALA A 59 1.52 -4.71 8.12
N ILE A 60 1.14 -3.43 8.32
CA ILE A 60 1.90 -2.47 9.13
C ILE A 60 2.06 -2.99 10.55
N TRP A 61 0.94 -3.35 11.20
CA TRP A 61 0.96 -3.85 12.57
C TRP A 61 1.85 -5.10 12.72
N VAL A 62 1.75 -6.06 11.80
CA VAL A 62 2.60 -7.27 11.81
C VAL A 62 4.07 -6.89 11.60
N ALA A 63 4.38 -6.02 10.64
CA ALA A 63 5.75 -5.59 10.35
C ALA A 63 6.37 -4.91 11.58
N GLU A 64 5.67 -3.96 12.22
CA GLU A 64 6.15 -3.30 13.44
C GLU A 64 6.41 -4.29 14.59
N LYS A 65 5.56 -5.32 14.73
CA LYS A 65 5.71 -6.34 15.79
C LYS A 65 6.88 -7.27 15.54
N LEU A 66 7.17 -7.62 14.29
CA LEU A 66 8.21 -8.58 13.95
C LEU A 66 9.59 -7.95 13.80
N THR A 67 9.68 -6.73 13.26
CA THR A 67 10.97 -6.11 12.91
C THR A 67 11.36 -4.99 13.87
N GLY A 68 10.40 -4.30 14.48
CA GLY A 68 10.63 -3.07 15.25
C GLY A 68 10.71 -1.79 14.40
N ALA A 69 10.48 -1.89 13.08
CA ALA A 69 10.27 -0.72 12.21
C ALA A 69 9.13 0.17 12.73
N LYS A 70 9.10 1.43 12.29
CA LYS A 70 8.09 2.42 12.70
C LYS A 70 7.35 2.95 11.50
N PHE A 71 6.03 2.90 11.54
CA PHE A 71 5.18 3.42 10.48
C PHE A 71 4.37 4.63 10.95
N GLU A 72 4.23 5.59 10.06
CA GLU A 72 3.33 6.74 10.18
C GLU A 72 2.42 6.76 8.94
N VAL A 73 1.14 7.00 9.17
CA VAL A 73 0.13 7.03 8.11
C VAL A 73 -0.64 8.34 8.21
N GLU A 74 -0.58 9.13 7.14
CA GLU A 74 -1.35 10.35 6.97
C GLU A 74 -2.44 10.06 5.93
N GLU A 75 -3.71 10.17 6.32
CA GLU A 75 -4.84 9.92 5.44
C GLU A 75 -5.48 11.23 4.98
N ASN A 76 -5.99 11.23 3.75
CA ASN A 76 -6.61 12.39 3.11
C ASN A 76 -5.67 13.59 2.91
N VAL A 77 -4.48 13.32 2.39
CA VAL A 77 -3.47 14.36 2.10
C VAL A 77 -4.06 15.36 1.08
N ASP A 78 -3.93 16.65 1.36
CA ASP A 78 -4.46 17.76 0.55
C ASP A 78 -5.99 17.67 0.29
N ASP A 79 -6.78 17.13 1.22
CA ASP A 79 -8.22 16.90 1.09
C ASP A 79 -8.59 15.98 -0.11
N THR A 80 -7.68 15.09 -0.50
CA THR A 80 -7.87 14.10 -1.57
C THR A 80 -8.05 12.68 -1.00
N LEU A 81 -8.28 11.67 -1.85
CA LEU A 81 -8.31 10.26 -1.44
C LEU A 81 -6.91 9.65 -1.21
N LYS A 82 -5.85 10.45 -1.33
CA LYS A 82 -4.47 9.99 -1.15
C LYS A 82 -4.14 9.82 0.32
N SER A 83 -3.34 8.80 0.59
CA SER A 83 -2.70 8.60 1.89
C SER A 83 -1.19 8.54 1.72
N MET A 84 -0.44 9.04 2.71
CA MET A 84 1.00 8.92 2.75
C MET A 84 1.40 7.93 3.84
N VAL A 85 2.13 6.88 3.45
CA VAL A 85 2.72 5.91 4.36
C VAL A 85 4.21 6.19 4.45
N SER A 86 4.69 6.52 5.64
CA SER A 86 6.11 6.68 5.97
C SER A 86 6.58 5.53 6.84
N CYS A 87 7.78 5.01 6.58
CA CYS A 87 8.38 3.96 7.38
C CYS A 87 9.85 4.25 7.67
N GLU A 88 10.25 4.18 8.94
CA GLU A 88 11.66 4.06 9.31
C GLU A 88 12.00 2.56 9.38
N GLY A 89 12.71 2.08 8.35
CA GLY A 89 13.06 0.67 8.21
C GLY A 89 14.28 0.27 9.03
N ILE A 90 14.41 -1.03 9.31
CA ILE A 90 15.46 -1.56 10.18
C ILE A 90 16.84 -1.61 9.53
N GLY A 91 16.94 -1.36 8.22
CA GLY A 91 18.18 -1.46 7.48
C GLY A 91 18.75 -2.88 7.49
N LEU A 92 17.95 -3.86 7.08
CA LEU A 92 18.41 -5.24 6.97
C LEU A 92 19.46 -5.35 5.85
N GLU A 93 20.73 -5.33 6.24
CA GLU A 93 21.87 -5.57 5.35
C GLU A 93 22.20 -7.07 5.41
N GLY A 94 22.02 -7.76 4.28
CA GLY A 94 22.06 -9.21 4.23
C GLY A 94 23.32 -9.84 4.85
N ARG A 95 23.09 -10.70 5.83
CA ARG A 95 23.89 -11.90 6.10
C ARG A 95 22.89 -13.04 6.34
N LEU A 96 22.58 -13.77 5.28
CA LEU A 96 22.17 -15.17 5.39
C LEU A 96 23.43 -16.02 5.37
#